data_AF-A0AAJ5JL62-F1
#
_entry.id   AF-A0AAJ5JL62-F1
#
_cell.length_a   1.000
_cell.length_b   1.000
_cell.length_c   1.000
_cell.angle_alpha   90.00
_cell.angle_beta   90.00
_cell.angle_gamma   90.00
#
_symmetry.space_group_name_H-M   'P 1'
#
loop_
_entity.id
_entity.type
_entity.pdbx_description
1 polymer ?
#
loop_
_entity_poly.entity_id
_entity_poly.type
_entity_poly.pdbx_seq_one_letter_code
_entity_poly.pdbx_strand_id
1 'polypeptide(L)'
;MEPFASVEDLESLWRELKTSEEKRAEQLLVVVSDSLRAEADKVGKDLDRMIAESPPYFTNVVKSVTVDVVARTLMTSTDQEPMTQTTESALGYSWSGTYLSPGGGLFIKNSELKRLGLRKQRYGVIDFYG
;
A
#
# COMPACT_ATOMS: atom_id res chain seq x y z
N MET A 1 -2.20 -13.37 11.32
CA MET A 1 -1.28 -13.64 10.19
C MET A 1 -0.10 -12.70 10.35
N GLU A 2 1.11 -13.10 9.98
CA GLU A 2 2.29 -12.25 10.19
C GLU A 2 2.30 -11.06 9.22
N PRO A 3 2.83 -9.89 9.62
CA PRO A 3 3.06 -8.78 8.69
C PRO A 3 4.06 -9.14 7.58
N PHE A 4 3.92 -8.52 6.41
CA PHE A 4 4.83 -8.72 5.28
C PHE A 4 6.19 -8.00 5.41
N ALA A 5 6.31 -7.13 6.41
CA ALA A 5 7.52 -6.39 6.73
C ALA A 5 7.61 -6.20 8.25
N SER A 6 8.82 -6.04 8.77
CA SER A 6 9.06 -5.74 10.18
C SER A 6 9.40 -4.26 10.43
N VAL A 7 9.58 -3.90 11.70
CA VAL A 7 10.07 -2.56 12.08
C VAL A 7 11.50 -2.36 11.57
N GLU A 8 12.34 -3.38 11.64
CA GLU A 8 13.70 -3.34 11.10
C GLU A 8 13.72 -3.15 9.58
N ASP A 9 12.74 -3.73 8.86
CA ASP A 9 12.57 -3.49 7.43
C ASP A 9 12.20 -2.02 7.13
N LEU A 10 11.38 -1.38 7.98
CA LEU A 10 11.09 0.05 7.88
C LEU A 10 12.34 0.89 8.10
N GLU A 11 13.12 0.57 9.13
CA GLU A 11 14.33 1.33 9.47
C GLU A 11 15.41 1.20 8.39
N SER A 12 15.59 -0.01 7.85
CA SER A 12 16.60 -0.30 6.84
C SER A 12 16.25 0.23 5.44
N LEU A 13 14.98 0.23 5.06
CA LEU A 13 14.54 0.64 3.71
C LEU A 13 14.07 2.08 3.63
N TRP A 14 13.71 2.72 4.75
CA TRP A 14 13.19 4.10 4.77
C TRP A 14 13.99 5.05 5.65
N ARG A 15 13.89 4.93 6.99
CA ARG A 15 14.67 5.71 7.97
C ARG A 15 14.49 5.14 9.37
N GLU A 16 15.42 5.46 10.28
CA GLU A 16 15.24 5.22 11.71
C GLU A 16 13.93 5.83 12.23
N LEU A 17 13.20 5.03 13.01
CA LEU A 17 11.94 5.45 13.62
C LEU A 17 12.21 6.18 14.93
N LYS A 18 11.35 7.16 15.24
CA LYS A 18 11.33 7.72 16.59
C LYS A 18 10.58 6.77 17.51
N THR A 19 10.87 6.78 18.80
CA THR A 19 10.14 5.99 19.81
C THR A 19 8.63 6.27 19.83
N SER A 20 8.23 7.50 19.46
CA SER A 20 6.82 7.88 19.32
C SER A 20 6.13 7.27 18.08
N GLU A 21 6.90 6.81 17.10
CA GLU A 21 6.45 6.23 15.83
C GLU A 21 6.44 4.70 15.87
N GLU A 22 7.35 4.07 16.61
CA GLU A 22 7.52 2.60 16.69
C GLU A 22 6.21 1.85 16.94
N LYS A 23 5.50 2.17 18.03
CA LYS A 23 4.22 1.50 18.37
C LYS A 23 3.16 1.68 17.28
N ARG A 24 3.15 2.84 16.62
CA ARG A 24 2.23 3.11 15.50
C ARG A 24 2.66 2.31 14.26
N ALA A 25 3.95 2.19 14.00
CA ALA A 25 4.50 1.41 12.91
C ALA A 25 4.17 -0.08 13.06
N GLU A 26 4.34 -0.67 14.24
CA GLU A 26 3.97 -2.06 14.51
C GLU A 26 2.50 -2.34 14.18
N GLN A 27 1.59 -1.46 14.63
CA GLN A 27 0.17 -1.59 14.34
C GLN A 27 -0.13 -1.40 12.85
N LEU A 28 0.51 -0.43 12.20
CA LEU A 28 0.32 -0.16 10.77
C LEU A 28 0.83 -1.30 9.90
N LEU A 29 1.93 -1.96 10.26
CA LEU A 29 2.46 -3.11 9.52
C LEU A 29 1.44 -4.25 9.44
N VAL A 30 0.74 -4.54 10.54
CA VAL A 30 -0.35 -5.53 10.56
C VAL A 30 -1.49 -5.07 9.65
N VAL A 31 -2.01 -3.86 9.85
CA VAL A 31 -3.18 -3.36 9.11
C VAL A 31 -2.90 -3.24 7.61
N VAL A 32 -1.72 -2.77 7.21
CA VAL A 32 -1.32 -2.67 5.80
C VAL A 32 -1.19 -4.05 5.18
N SER A 33 -0.60 -5.02 5.89
CA SER A 33 -0.47 -6.39 5.39
C SER A 33 -1.84 -7.03 5.15
N ASP A 34 -2.76 -6.90 6.12
CA ASP A 34 -4.12 -7.41 5.98
C ASP A 34 -4.92 -6.64 4.90
N SER A 35 -4.66 -5.35 4.73
CA SER A 35 -5.24 -4.57 3.64
C SER A 35 -4.76 -5.06 2.27
N LEU A 36 -3.48 -5.39 2.12
CA LEU A 36 -2.94 -5.96 0.88
C LEU A 36 -3.52 -7.35 0.58
N ARG A 37 -3.75 -8.17 1.61
CA ARG A 37 -4.48 -9.45 1.48
C ARG A 37 -5.90 -9.21 1.01
N ALA A 38 -6.63 -8.29 1.63
CA ALA A 38 -7.99 -7.95 1.23
C ALA A 38 -8.05 -7.41 -0.22
N GLU A 39 -7.06 -6.64 -0.67
CA GLU A 39 -6.96 -6.21 -2.07
C GLU A 39 -6.66 -7.36 -3.03
N ALA A 40 -5.90 -8.38 -2.60
CA ALA A 40 -5.67 -9.59 -3.38
C ALA A 40 -6.94 -10.45 -3.48
N ASP A 41 -7.68 -10.61 -2.38
CA ASP A 41 -8.94 -11.36 -2.33
C ASP A 41 -9.97 -10.78 -3.29
N LYS A 42 -10.07 -9.44 -3.38
CA LYS A 42 -10.96 -8.74 -4.33
C LYS A 42 -10.72 -9.12 -5.79
N VAL A 43 -9.51 -9.56 -6.13
CA VAL A 43 -9.15 -10.00 -7.49
C VAL A 43 -8.99 -11.52 -7.61
N GLY A 44 -9.45 -12.26 -6.60
CA GLY A 44 -9.41 -13.73 -6.56
C GLY A 44 -8.01 -14.30 -6.42
N LYS A 45 -7.10 -13.58 -5.75
CA LYS A 45 -5.72 -14.00 -5.49
C LYS A 45 -5.48 -14.11 -4.00
N ASP A 46 -4.68 -15.10 -3.61
CA ASP A 46 -4.16 -15.24 -2.25
C ASP A 46 -2.71 -14.75 -2.25
N LEU A 47 -2.47 -13.62 -1.59
CA LEU A 47 -1.14 -12.97 -1.60
C LEU A 47 -0.11 -13.80 -0.83
N ASP A 48 -0.48 -14.45 0.26
CA ASP A 48 0.44 -15.29 1.05
C ASP A 48 0.83 -16.54 0.26
N ARG A 49 -0.12 -17.15 -0.44
CA ARG A 49 0.17 -18.24 -1.38
C ARG A 49 1.08 -17.79 -2.52
N MET A 50 0.83 -16.62 -3.10
CA MET A 50 1.71 -16.05 -4.13
C MET A 50 3.13 -15.86 -3.63
N ILE A 51 3.32 -15.41 -2.39
CA ILE A 51 4.65 -15.28 -1.77
C ILE A 51 5.33 -16.63 -1.61
N ALA A 52 4.59 -17.65 -1.14
CA ALA A 52 5.13 -18.99 -0.93
C ALA A 52 5.53 -19.71 -2.23
N GLU A 53 4.80 -19.47 -3.33
CA GLU A 53 5.04 -20.13 -4.63
C GLU A 53 5.98 -19.33 -5.55
N SER A 54 6.22 -18.05 -5.26
CA SER A 54 7.04 -17.17 -6.11
C SER A 54 8.52 -17.23 -5.76
N PRO A 55 9.40 -16.79 -6.68
CA PRO A 55 10.82 -16.68 -6.38
C PRO A 55 11.09 -15.65 -5.25
N PRO A 56 12.23 -15.76 -4.53
CA PRO A 56 12.54 -14.91 -3.37
C PRO A 56 12.47 -13.40 -3.63
N TYR A 57 12.68 -12.95 -4.87
CA TYR A 57 12.57 -11.54 -5.21
C TYR A 57 11.14 -11.00 -5.02
N PHE A 58 10.10 -11.83 -5.15
CA PHE A 58 8.71 -11.38 -5.02
C PHE A 58 8.38 -11.00 -3.57
N THR A 59 8.90 -11.77 -2.60
CA THR A 59 8.83 -11.42 -1.17
C THR A 59 9.43 -10.05 -0.90
N ASN A 60 10.57 -9.72 -1.52
CA ASN A 60 11.19 -8.40 -1.41
C ASN A 60 10.32 -7.28 -2.02
N VAL A 61 9.59 -7.56 -3.10
CA VAL A 61 8.65 -6.60 -3.69
C VAL A 61 7.47 -6.35 -2.75
N VAL A 62 6.88 -7.40 -2.16
CA VAL A 62 5.78 -7.27 -1.20
C VAL A 62 6.23 -6.49 0.05
N LYS A 63 7.41 -6.82 0.57
CA LYS A 63 8.05 -6.11 1.68
C LYS A 63 8.21 -4.62 1.35
N SER A 64 8.83 -4.29 0.21
CA SER A 64 9.02 -2.91 -0.24
C SER A 64 7.70 -2.15 -0.36
N VAL A 65 6.65 -2.76 -0.93
CA VAL A 65 5.33 -2.13 -1.05
C VAL A 65 4.71 -1.89 0.34
N THR A 66 4.85 -2.84 1.27
CA THR A 66 4.33 -2.71 2.64
C THR A 66 5.02 -1.55 3.36
N VAL A 67 6.34 -1.47 3.27
CA VAL A 67 7.15 -0.36 3.81
C VAL A 67 6.73 0.98 3.21
N ASP A 68 6.59 1.07 1.89
CA ASP A 68 6.21 2.31 1.19
C ASP A 68 4.86 2.87 1.67
N VAL A 69 3.89 1.98 1.95
CA VAL A 69 2.55 2.36 2.43
C VAL A 69 2.60 2.79 3.89
N VAL A 70 3.31 2.04 4.76
CA VAL A 70 3.44 2.40 6.17
C VAL A 70 4.21 3.70 6.35
N ALA A 71 5.34 3.87 5.66
CA ALA A 71 6.15 5.08 5.66
C ALA A 71 5.31 6.32 5.30
N ARG A 72 4.53 6.23 4.22
CA ARG A 72 3.61 7.30 3.81
C ARG A 72 2.57 7.62 4.86
N THR A 73 2.02 6.59 5.50
CA THR A 73 1.00 6.76 6.55
C THR A 73 1.59 7.44 7.78
N LEU A 74 2.83 7.12 8.15
CA LEU A 74 3.56 7.78 9.24
C LEU A 74 3.96 9.23 8.92
N MET A 75 4.21 9.55 7.65
CA MET A 75 4.47 10.93 7.20
C MET A 75 3.22 11.80 7.10
N THR A 76 2.03 11.19 7.06
CA THR A 76 0.77 11.93 6.97
C THR A 76 0.38 12.40 8.37
N SER A 77 0.51 13.72 8.60
CA SER A 77 0.22 14.35 9.88
C SER A 77 -1.23 14.10 10.31
N THR A 78 -1.41 13.48 11.48
CA THR A 78 -2.71 13.26 12.14
C THR A 78 -3.25 14.51 12.84
N ASP A 79 -2.58 15.66 12.73
CA ASP A 79 -2.88 16.88 13.49
C ASP A 79 -3.71 17.91 12.73
N GLN A 80 -4.16 17.63 11.50
CA GLN A 80 -5.03 18.54 10.77
C GLN A 80 -6.48 18.07 10.82
N GLU A 81 -7.36 18.99 11.25
CA GLU A 81 -8.82 18.85 11.17
C GLU A 81 -9.22 18.28 9.79
N PRO A 82 -10.26 17.43 9.70
CA PRO A 82 -10.63 16.78 8.46
C PRO A 82 -10.98 17.83 7.41
N MET A 83 -10.01 18.15 6.56
CA MET A 83 -10.17 19.07 5.45
C MET A 83 -11.23 18.43 4.55
N THR A 84 -12.40 19.07 4.46
CA THR A 84 -13.49 18.65 3.59
C THR A 84 -12.93 18.43 2.20
N GLN A 85 -12.96 17.15 1.78
CA GLN A 85 -12.39 16.65 0.55
C GLN A 85 -13.08 17.34 -0.64
N THR A 86 -12.47 18.41 -1.16
CA THR A 86 -12.84 18.98 -2.46
C THR A 86 -12.46 17.95 -3.52
N THR A 87 -13.48 17.45 -4.24
CA THR A 87 -13.28 16.55 -5.36
C THR A 87 -12.86 17.38 -6.56
N GLU A 88 -11.56 17.58 -6.73
CA GLU A 88 -11.04 18.13 -7.98
C GLU A 88 -10.65 16.95 -8.88
N SER A 89 -11.48 16.71 -9.91
CA SER A 89 -11.19 15.79 -11.00
C SER A 89 -9.99 16.29 -11.81
N ALA A 90 -8.79 16.15 -11.26
CA ALA A 90 -7.54 16.42 -11.98
C ALA A 90 -7.06 15.12 -12.65
N LEU A 91 -7.33 15.02 -13.96
CA LEU A 91 -6.59 14.19 -14.93
C LEU A 91 -6.42 12.69 -14.58
N GLY A 92 -7.54 11.96 -14.44
CA GLY A 92 -7.57 10.52 -14.72
C GLY A 92 -7.02 9.55 -13.66
N TYR A 93 -6.59 10.02 -12.50
CA TYR A 93 -6.26 9.15 -11.36
C TYR A 93 -7.53 8.75 -10.62
N SER A 94 -8.14 7.62 -10.98
CA SER A 94 -9.20 7.02 -10.17
C SER A 94 -8.60 6.43 -8.88
N TRP A 95 -8.87 7.06 -7.74
CA TRP A 95 -8.48 6.61 -6.41
C TRP A 95 -9.51 5.59 -5.89
N SER A 96 -9.09 4.35 -5.61
CA SER A 96 -9.85 3.43 -4.77
C SER A 96 -9.01 3.12 -3.54
N GLY A 97 -9.43 3.56 -2.36
CA GLY A 97 -8.73 3.30 -1.11
C GLY A 97 -9.72 3.01 0.01
N THR A 98 -9.46 1.98 0.80
CA THR A 98 -10.22 1.67 2.02
C THR A 98 -9.82 2.69 3.10
N TYR A 99 -10.71 3.61 3.45
CA TYR A 99 -10.46 4.66 4.43
C TYR A 99 -10.78 4.14 5.83
N LEU A 100 -9.78 3.95 6.69
CA LEU A 100 -9.99 3.89 8.15
C LEU A 100 -9.72 5.30 8.72
N SER A 101 -10.79 5.90 9.24
CA SER A 101 -11.08 7.24 9.81
C SER A 101 -9.96 8.01 10.57
N PRO A 102 -10.11 9.32 10.86
CA PRO A 102 -10.50 10.48 10.04
C PRO A 102 -9.37 11.54 10.05
N GLY A 103 -8.86 11.94 8.89
CA GLY A 103 -7.87 13.04 8.77
C GLY A 103 -6.70 12.80 7.80
N GLY A 104 -6.54 11.58 7.30
CA GLY A 104 -5.45 11.23 6.38
C GLY A 104 -5.28 9.71 6.28
N GLY A 105 -6.34 9.02 5.88
CA GLY A 105 -6.46 7.56 5.97
C GLY A 105 -5.36 6.77 5.25
N LEU A 106 -5.15 5.54 5.70
CA LEU A 106 -4.30 4.54 5.05
C LEU A 106 -4.67 4.45 3.56
N PHE A 107 -3.67 4.64 2.69
CA PHE A 107 -3.88 4.63 1.25
C PHE A 107 -2.84 3.81 0.49
N ILE A 108 -3.34 2.79 -0.22
CA ILE A 108 -2.59 1.93 -1.12
C ILE A 108 -2.80 2.44 -2.56
N LYS A 109 -1.72 2.81 -3.23
CA LYS A 109 -1.73 3.31 -4.61
C LYS A 109 -2.00 2.19 -5.60
N ASN A 110 -2.64 2.55 -6.71
CA ASN A 110 -2.80 1.65 -7.86
C ASN A 110 -1.47 1.11 -8.41
N SER A 111 -0.40 1.90 -8.34
CA SER A 111 0.95 1.50 -8.77
C SER A 111 1.55 0.42 -7.86
N GLU A 112 1.24 0.44 -6.56
CA GLU A 112 1.66 -0.59 -5.59
C GLU A 112 0.93 -1.89 -5.87
N LEU A 113 -0.40 -1.84 -6.05
CA LEU A 113 -1.19 -3.01 -6.45
C LEU A 113 -0.72 -3.58 -7.81
N LYS A 114 -0.33 -2.71 -8.76
CA LYS A 114 0.23 -3.15 -10.04
C LYS A 114 1.57 -3.87 -9.86
N ARG A 115 2.47 -3.37 -8.99
CA ARG A 115 3.75 -4.04 -8.68
C ARG A 115 3.55 -5.44 -8.10
N LEU A 116 2.48 -5.64 -7.33
CA LEU A 116 2.10 -6.95 -6.79
C LEU A 116 1.31 -7.83 -7.77
N GLY A 117 1.06 -7.35 -8.99
CA GLY A 117 0.23 -8.05 -9.97
C GLY A 117 -1.25 -8.16 -9.55
N LEU A 118 -1.69 -7.38 -8.56
CA LEU A 118 -3.08 -7.35 -8.08
C LEU A 118 -3.97 -6.43 -8.91
N ARG A 119 -3.40 -5.65 -9.84
CA ARG A 119 -4.15 -4.81 -10.77
C ARG A 119 -4.04 -5.33 -12.19
N LYS A 120 -5.18 -5.52 -12.87
CA LYS A 120 -5.20 -5.77 -14.31
C LYS A 120 -4.63 -4.56 -15.05
N GLN A 121 -3.67 -4.79 -15.94
CA GLN A 121 -3.20 -3.77 -16.87
C GLN A 121 -4.37 -3.41 -17.80
N ARG A 122 -4.85 -2.16 -17.80
CA ARG A 122 -5.74 -1.70 -18.87
C ARG A 122 -4.88 -1.61 -20.13
N TYR A 123 -5.05 -2.56 -21.05
CA TYR A 123 -4.55 -2.43 -22.42
C TYR A 123 -5.44 -1.39 -23.11
N GLY A 124 -4.82 -0.29 -23.53
CA GLY A 124 -5.43 0.86 -24.18
C GLY A 124 -4.33 1.91 -24.14
N VAL A 125 -3.52 2.07 -25.17
CA VAL A 125 -3.90 2.38 -26.55
C VAL A 125 -3.01 1.54 -27.49
N ILE A 126 -3.60 0.69 -28.33
CA ILE A 126 -2.97 0.40 -29.63
C ILE A 126 -3.52 1.50 -30.52
N ASP A 127 -2.68 2.46 -30.90
CA ASP A 127 -3.03 3.37 -31.99
C ASP A 127 -3.03 2.54 -33.27
N PHE A 128 -4.24 2.09 -33.66
CA PHE A 128 -4.50 1.61 -35.00
C PHE A 128 -4.78 2.83 -35.90
N TYR A 129 -3.72 3.54 -36.25
CA TYR A 129 -3.64 4.34 -37.46
C TYR A 129 -2.27 3.97 -38.05
N GLY A 130 -2.17 3.14 -39.07
CA GLY A 130 -2.79 3.30 -40.38
C GLY A 130 -1.69 3.78 -41.31
#